data_AF-A0A016SP77-F1
#
_entry.id   AF-A0A016SP77-F1
#
_cell.length_a   1.000
_cell.length_b   1.000
_cell.length_c   1.000
_cell.angle_alpha   90.00
_cell.angle_beta   90.00
_cell.angle_gamma   90.00
#
_symmetry.space_group_name_H-M   'P 1'
#
loop_
_entity.id
_entity.type
_entity.pdbx_description
1 polymer ?
#
loop_
_entity_poly.entity_id
_entity_poly.type
_entity_poly.pdbx_seq_one_letter_code
_entity_poly.pdbx_strand_id
1 'polypeptide(L)'
;MSRGKSQLLLIICGAIVILYTFAHMKTSPPSGTALQDKLTGDECLCRYKNVSYDFCYHLPQNRSINGRRFNCNFAPYLDSLDLLQSEQLIDLSDEDLPTPAFVTAMSENHYYEGLTLIAYMRKLWPRQKLIVYDLGLSSNSAENLKGKCFVEVREFPFNKYPPYVKRLLEYRWKPILIASGSQEFDYSTLPCKELIETILQKNTDPEIEKIALALKSKLPQEVADAVDSEKRERSIVICGLPECGMDRPLLERQKNLEEKVAGILDVLKVDCLPEVVFRMGTYNETRPRLVKVVLPSRSHWLKALANAHALRRTDYRNVYVRKSMTAAERARDYELRQQARERNQGKPTREWVVYKGELKHISDLPRKPVEGNK
;
A
#
# COMPACT_ATOMS: atom_id res chain seq x y z
N MET A 1 81.95 20.81 10.28
CA MET A 1 80.79 20.48 11.14
C MET A 1 79.80 21.65 11.39
N SER A 2 79.71 22.66 10.51
CA SER A 2 78.90 23.88 10.77
C SER A 2 77.57 23.97 9.97
N ARG A 3 77.43 23.20 8.87
CA ARG A 3 76.35 23.41 7.90
C ARG A 3 75.00 22.77 8.27
N GLY A 4 75.01 21.68 9.04
CA GLY A 4 73.78 20.97 9.47
C GLY A 4 73.04 21.65 10.64
N LYS A 5 73.76 22.33 11.54
CA LYS A 5 73.14 23.04 12.67
C LYS A 5 72.41 24.32 12.23
N SER A 6 72.92 24.99 11.19
CA SER A 6 72.29 26.21 10.64
C SER A 6 70.97 25.90 9.91
N GLN A 7 70.88 24.78 9.17
CA GLN A 7 69.62 24.37 8.53
C GLN A 7 68.56 23.94 9.55
N LEU A 8 68.95 23.23 10.62
CA LEU A 8 68.01 22.84 11.66
C LEU A 8 67.48 24.06 12.43
N LEU A 9 68.33 25.07 12.69
CA LEU A 9 67.90 26.32 13.33
C LEU A 9 66.91 27.11 12.46
N LEU A 10 67.14 27.17 11.14
CA LEU A 10 66.23 27.85 10.21
C LEU A 10 64.87 27.18 10.11
N ILE A 11 64.82 25.84 10.14
CA ILE A 11 63.56 25.08 10.12
C ILE A 11 62.79 25.28 11.43
N ILE A 12 63.48 25.27 12.58
CA ILE A 12 62.85 25.49 13.89
C ILE A 12 62.33 26.93 14.00
N CYS A 13 63.10 27.94 13.57
CA CYS A 13 62.65 29.33 13.54
C CYS A 13 61.45 29.52 12.59
N GLY A 14 61.44 28.87 11.42
CA GLY A 14 60.30 28.91 10.50
C GLY A 14 59.03 28.30 11.09
N ALA A 15 59.14 27.15 11.77
CA ALA A 15 58.00 26.50 12.42
C ALA A 15 57.43 27.33 13.58
N ILE A 16 58.28 27.99 14.37
CA ILE A 16 57.84 28.86 15.47
C ILE A 16 57.12 30.11 14.95
N VAL A 17 57.58 30.72 13.86
CA VAL A 17 56.91 31.88 13.23
C VAL A 17 55.56 31.48 12.64
N ILE A 18 55.44 30.30 12.02
CA ILE A 18 54.16 29.79 11.50
C ILE A 18 53.17 29.51 12.65
N LEU A 19 53.63 28.91 13.75
CA LEU A 19 52.78 28.67 14.92
C LEU A 19 52.36 29.97 15.63
N TYR A 20 53.24 30.96 15.72
CA TYR A 20 52.89 32.27 16.28
C TYR A 20 51.90 33.06 15.40
N THR A 21 52.05 33.00 14.08
CA THR A 21 51.13 33.67 13.15
C THR A 21 49.75 33.01 13.12
N PHE A 22 49.67 31.67 13.22
CA PHE A 22 48.39 30.96 13.36
C PHE A 22 47.71 31.21 14.71
N ALA A 23 48.45 31.31 15.81
CA ALA A 23 47.89 31.60 17.13
C ALA A 23 47.36 33.05 17.27
N HIS A 24 47.89 33.99 16.47
CA HIS A 24 47.49 35.40 16.51
C HIS A 24 46.48 35.83 15.44
N MET A 25 46.08 34.94 14.53
CA MET A 25 44.96 35.18 13.60
C MET A 25 43.61 35.05 14.33
N LYS A 26 43.34 35.97 15.26
CA LYS A 26 41.96 36.30 15.65
C LYS A 26 41.33 37.03 14.47
N THR A 27 40.64 36.28 13.61
CA THR A 27 39.69 36.85 12.67
C THR A 27 38.51 37.38 13.48
N SER A 28 38.48 38.69 13.70
CA SER A 28 37.25 39.37 14.08
C SER A 28 36.23 39.15 12.95
N PRO A 29 34.99 38.74 13.25
CA PRO A 29 33.96 38.65 12.23
C PRO A 29 33.70 40.05 11.64
N PRO A 30 33.40 40.17 10.34
CA PRO A 30 33.09 41.45 9.74
C PRO A 30 31.85 42.04 10.43
N SER A 31 31.99 43.27 10.92
CA SER A 31 30.91 44.10 11.46
C SER A 31 29.92 44.44 10.35
N GLY A 32 29.05 43.48 10.02
CA GLY A 32 27.82 43.74 9.30
C GLY A 32 26.84 44.38 10.27
N THR A 33 26.43 45.61 9.97
CA THR A 33 25.39 46.35 10.66
C THR A 33 24.09 45.56 10.70
N ALA A 34 23.90 44.81 11.78
CA ALA A 34 22.59 44.28 12.15
C ALA A 34 21.73 45.48 12.53
N LEU A 35 20.78 45.83 11.66
CA LEU A 35 19.61 46.61 12.04
C LEU A 35 18.98 45.93 13.25
N GLN A 36 19.08 46.64 14.37
CA GLN A 36 18.59 46.26 15.68
C GLN A 36 17.06 46.23 15.62
N ASP A 37 16.48 45.08 15.30
CA ASP A 37 15.07 44.83 15.59
C ASP A 37 14.93 44.65 17.10
N LYS A 38 14.18 45.58 17.70
CA LYS A 38 13.89 45.65 19.12
C LYS A 38 13.17 44.39 19.59
N LEU A 39 13.77 43.73 20.58
CA LEU A 39 13.20 42.67 21.39
C LEU A 39 11.95 43.15 22.13
N THR A 40 10.86 42.39 22.03
CA THR A 40 10.05 41.92 23.17
C THR A 40 9.06 40.86 22.66
N GLY A 41 9.26 39.60 23.08
CA GLY A 41 8.43 38.44 22.75
C GLY A 41 9.27 37.21 22.41
N ASP A 42 9.57 36.39 23.42
CA ASP A 42 10.22 35.06 23.41
C ASP A 42 11.37 34.84 22.40
N GLU A 43 12.60 34.82 22.91
CA GLU A 43 13.86 34.78 22.12
C GLU A 43 13.97 33.63 21.11
N CYS A 44 13.21 32.55 21.26
CA CYS A 44 13.22 31.39 20.37
C CYS A 44 12.02 31.31 19.42
N LEU A 45 10.94 32.06 19.67
CA LEU A 45 9.69 31.90 18.93
C LEU A 45 9.66 32.72 17.63
N CYS A 46 9.46 32.02 16.51
CA CYS A 46 9.17 32.63 15.22
C CYS A 46 7.68 32.47 14.90
N ARG A 47 6.98 33.60 14.70
CA ARG A 47 5.57 33.58 14.31
C ARG A 47 5.44 33.60 12.78
N TYR A 48 4.82 32.57 12.21
CA TYR A 48 4.60 32.43 10.76
C TYR A 48 3.21 31.83 10.51
N LYS A 49 2.44 32.38 9.56
CA LYS A 49 1.05 31.98 9.27
C LYS A 49 0.15 31.85 10.52
N ASN A 50 0.28 32.78 11.47
CA ASN A 50 -0.42 32.78 12.77
C ASN A 50 -0.09 31.63 13.73
N VAL A 51 0.90 30.81 13.42
CA VAL A 51 1.43 29.76 14.31
C VAL A 51 2.80 30.20 14.84
N SER A 52 3.07 29.92 16.12
CA SER A 52 4.39 30.17 16.72
C SER A 52 5.20 28.89 16.70
N TYR A 53 6.37 28.95 16.07
CA TYR A 53 7.30 27.83 15.97
C TYR A 53 8.55 28.11 16.81
N ASP A 54 9.07 27.07 17.43
CA ASP A 54 10.35 27.14 18.12
C ASP A 54 11.51 27.01 17.13
N PHE A 55 12.29 28.09 16.98
CA PHE A 55 13.41 28.18 16.05
C PHE A 55 14.77 28.03 16.76
N CYS A 56 14.77 27.61 18.02
CA CYS A 56 15.98 27.27 18.76
C CYS A 56 16.22 25.75 18.74
N TYR A 57 17.49 25.37 18.68
CA TYR A 57 17.88 24.01 19.04
C TYR A 57 17.87 23.88 20.57
N HIS A 58 17.19 22.88 21.12
CA HIS A 58 17.21 22.55 22.53
C HIS A 58 18.00 21.26 22.74
N LEU A 59 18.99 21.27 23.64
CA LEU A 59 19.79 20.08 23.92
C LEU A 59 18.87 18.96 24.48
N PRO A 60 18.81 17.76 23.87
CA PRO A 60 17.86 16.73 24.28
C PRO A 60 17.99 16.32 25.76
N GLN A 61 19.22 16.26 26.28
CA GLN A 61 19.51 15.89 27.67
C GLN A 61 19.19 17.02 28.66
N ASN A 62 19.18 18.27 28.18
CA ASN A 62 18.87 19.43 29.01
C ASN A 62 18.24 20.56 28.17
N ARG A 63 16.90 20.58 28.15
CA ARG A 63 16.13 21.53 27.32
C ARG A 63 16.30 23.00 27.71
N SER A 64 16.85 23.29 28.90
CA SER A 64 17.15 24.67 29.30
C SER A 64 18.34 25.25 28.54
N ILE A 65 19.16 24.42 27.89
CA ILE A 65 20.26 24.86 27.04
C ILE A 65 19.72 25.01 25.62
N ASN A 66 19.59 26.25 25.18
CA ASN A 66 19.14 26.63 23.85
C ASN A 66 20.30 27.17 23.00
N GLY A 67 20.27 26.80 21.72
CA GLY A 67 21.16 27.35 20.70
C GLY A 67 20.72 28.75 20.23
N ARG A 68 21.52 29.35 19.37
CA ARG A 68 21.14 30.59 18.69
C ARG A 68 19.89 30.37 17.85
N ARG A 69 18.88 31.23 18.04
CA ARG A 69 17.65 31.23 17.24
C ARG A 69 17.95 31.31 15.74
N PHE A 70 17.31 30.43 14.97
CA PHE A 70 17.33 30.46 13.52
C PHE A 70 16.59 31.69 12.97
N ASN A 71 17.05 32.26 11.85
CA ASN A 71 16.44 33.48 11.33
C ASN A 71 15.01 33.20 10.82
N CYS A 72 14.04 33.90 11.41
CA CYS A 72 12.61 33.73 11.12
C CYS A 72 12.23 34.08 9.67
N ASN A 73 13.04 34.89 8.98
CA ASN A 73 12.86 35.19 7.55
C ASN A 73 12.94 33.95 6.66
N PHE A 74 13.51 32.85 7.16
CA PHE A 74 13.59 31.59 6.43
C PHE A 74 12.42 30.63 6.69
N ALA A 75 11.44 31.02 7.52
CA ALA A 75 10.24 30.22 7.77
C ALA A 75 9.50 29.79 6.48
N PRO A 76 9.35 30.63 5.43
CA PRO A 76 8.73 30.20 4.17
C PRO A 76 9.48 29.06 3.47
N TYR A 77 10.82 29.03 3.55
CA TYR A 77 11.61 27.95 2.96
C TYR A 77 11.48 26.66 3.77
N LEU A 78 11.50 26.76 5.10
CA LEU A 78 11.29 25.61 5.98
C LEU A 78 9.89 25.02 5.78
N ASP A 79 8.87 25.85 5.63
CA ASP A 79 7.49 25.44 5.30
C ASP A 79 7.43 24.70 3.96
N SER A 80 8.06 25.24 2.92
CA SER A 80 8.10 24.59 1.60
C SER A 80 8.84 23.25 1.60
N LEU A 81 9.76 23.07 2.55
CA LEU A 81 10.51 21.84 2.75
C LEU A 81 9.84 20.91 3.78
N ASP A 82 8.67 21.27 4.31
CA ASP A 82 7.93 20.53 5.34
C ASP A 82 8.75 20.34 6.65
N LEU A 83 9.66 21.28 6.95
CA LEU A 83 10.56 21.25 8.10
C LEU A 83 10.02 22.03 9.32
N LEU A 84 8.83 22.62 9.23
CA LEU A 84 8.21 23.32 10.36
C LEU A 84 7.43 22.38 11.28
N GLN A 85 7.11 21.16 10.83
CA GLN A 85 6.39 20.17 11.61
C GLN A 85 7.37 19.14 12.17
N SER A 86 7.34 18.91 13.49
CA SER A 86 8.25 17.98 14.18
C SER A 86 7.77 16.53 14.18
N GLU A 87 6.60 16.24 13.59
CA GLU A 87 5.94 14.93 13.69
C GLU A 87 6.56 13.86 12.76
N GLN A 88 7.57 14.19 11.96
CA GLN A 88 8.26 13.27 11.05
C GLN A 88 9.59 12.70 11.61
N LEU A 89 9.84 12.75 12.92
CA LEU A 89 11.00 12.03 13.46
C LEU A 89 10.73 10.53 13.42
N ILE A 90 11.48 9.83 12.57
CA ILE A 90 11.53 8.36 12.55
C ILE A 90 12.09 7.90 13.90
N ASP A 91 11.29 7.15 14.65
CA ASP A 91 11.78 6.44 15.81
C ASP A 91 12.64 5.26 15.35
N LEU A 92 13.96 5.38 15.53
CA LEU A 92 14.94 4.37 15.15
C LEU A 92 14.94 3.15 16.09
N SER A 93 14.08 3.13 17.12
CA SER A 93 13.96 2.01 18.05
C SER A 93 12.98 0.93 17.60
N ASP A 94 12.15 1.20 16.58
CA ASP A 94 11.25 0.21 15.97
C ASP A 94 11.84 -0.38 14.66
N GLU A 95 11.75 -1.70 14.53
CA GLU A 95 12.34 -2.49 13.43
C GLU A 95 11.46 -2.45 12.16
N ASP A 96 11.90 -1.66 11.18
CA ASP A 96 12.25 -2.02 9.80
C ASP A 96 12.32 -0.70 9.02
N LEU A 97 13.53 -0.15 8.83
CA LEU A 97 13.68 1.10 8.09
C LEU A 97 13.24 0.90 6.64
N PRO A 98 12.46 1.83 6.06
CA PRO A 98 12.07 1.73 4.66
C PRO A 98 13.33 1.68 3.78
N THR A 99 13.24 0.99 2.64
CA THR A 99 14.36 0.93 1.70
C THR A 99 14.74 2.36 1.29
N PRO A 100 15.98 2.82 1.58
CA PRO A 100 16.33 4.22 1.40
C PRO A 100 16.40 4.58 -0.08
N ALA A 101 15.90 5.76 -0.41
CA ALA A 101 16.16 6.37 -1.71
C ALA A 101 17.64 6.80 -1.75
N PHE A 102 18.36 6.38 -2.80
CA PHE A 102 19.71 6.91 -3.03
C PHE A 102 19.61 8.22 -3.80
N VAL A 103 20.14 9.28 -3.19
CA VAL A 103 20.18 10.61 -3.77
C VAL A 103 21.61 11.13 -3.77
N THR A 104 22.04 11.72 -4.87
CA THR A 104 23.31 12.44 -4.99
C THR A 104 23.12 13.69 -5.85
N ALA A 105 24.15 14.53 -5.94
CA ALA A 105 24.17 15.68 -6.83
C ALA A 105 25.59 15.92 -7.36
N MET A 106 25.69 16.47 -8.56
CA MET A 106 26.98 16.76 -9.18
C MET A 106 26.91 17.97 -10.10
N SER A 107 28.03 18.68 -10.20
CA SER A 107 28.28 19.76 -11.14
C SER A 107 29.23 19.31 -12.24
N GLU A 108 29.32 20.05 -13.34
CA GLU A 108 30.12 19.66 -14.51
C GLU A 108 31.59 19.37 -14.17
N ASN A 109 32.19 20.20 -13.31
CA ASN A 109 33.57 20.03 -12.89
C ASN A 109 33.82 18.84 -11.95
N HIS A 110 32.78 18.09 -11.57
CA HIS A 110 32.86 16.84 -10.79
C HIS A 110 32.13 15.68 -11.50
N TYR A 111 31.89 15.80 -12.81
CA TYR A 111 31.11 14.84 -13.57
C TYR A 111 31.71 13.42 -13.54
N TYR A 112 33.03 13.29 -13.72
CA TYR A 112 33.71 12.00 -13.76
C TYR A 112 33.79 11.33 -12.38
N GLU A 113 33.97 12.12 -11.32
CA GLU A 113 33.86 11.67 -9.93
C GLU A 113 32.45 11.15 -9.65
N GLY A 114 31.44 11.87 -10.14
CA GLY A 114 30.04 11.45 -10.08
C GLY A 114 29.78 10.13 -10.83
N LEU A 115 30.30 9.96 -12.05
CA LEU A 115 30.21 8.70 -12.80
C LEU A 115 30.87 7.54 -12.06
N THR A 116 32.01 7.80 -11.41
CA THR A 116 32.72 6.81 -10.60
C THR A 116 31.84 6.34 -9.43
N LEU A 117 31.21 7.27 -8.70
CA LEU A 117 30.24 6.95 -7.66
C LEU A 117 29.09 6.07 -8.21
N ILE A 118 28.49 6.47 -9.34
CA ILE A 118 27.40 5.71 -9.97
C ILE A 118 27.84 4.29 -10.30
N ALA A 119 29.04 4.10 -10.85
CA ALA A 119 29.58 2.78 -11.18
C ALA A 119 29.73 1.90 -9.93
N TYR A 120 30.27 2.43 -8.83
CA TYR A 120 30.36 1.70 -7.57
C TYR A 120 28.98 1.36 -7.00
N MET A 121 28.02 2.30 -7.05
CA MET A 121 26.65 2.04 -6.62
C MET A 121 25.98 0.96 -7.45
N ARG A 122 26.19 0.93 -8.78
CA ARG A 122 25.66 -0.14 -9.63
C ARG A 122 26.28 -1.50 -9.32
N LYS A 123 27.54 -1.54 -8.89
CA LYS A 123 28.21 -2.79 -8.48
C LYS A 123 27.61 -3.38 -7.21
N LEU A 124 27.27 -2.54 -6.23
CA LEU A 124 26.74 -2.95 -4.93
C LEU A 124 25.21 -3.09 -4.92
N TRP A 125 24.50 -2.20 -5.63
CA TRP A 125 23.04 -2.14 -5.73
C TRP A 125 22.59 -2.02 -7.20
N PRO A 126 22.63 -3.11 -7.98
CA PRO A 126 22.42 -3.05 -9.44
C PRO A 126 21.06 -2.49 -9.87
N ARG A 127 20.01 -2.76 -9.09
CA ARG A 127 18.62 -2.43 -9.43
C ARG A 127 18.03 -1.27 -8.61
N GLN A 128 18.76 -0.74 -7.62
CA GLN A 128 18.23 0.34 -6.78
C GLN A 128 18.16 1.63 -7.61
N LYS A 129 17.08 2.40 -7.48
CA LYS A 129 16.95 3.69 -8.16
C LYS A 129 17.92 4.71 -7.55
N LEU A 130 18.62 5.46 -8.39
CA LEU A 130 19.50 6.57 -7.98
C LEU A 130 19.01 7.87 -8.59
N ILE A 131 18.76 8.87 -7.75
CA ILE A 131 18.41 10.22 -8.19
C ILE A 131 19.67 11.09 -8.17
N VAL A 132 19.98 11.72 -9.29
CA VAL A 132 21.11 12.63 -9.47
C VAL A 132 20.57 14.04 -9.70
N TYR A 133 20.82 14.94 -8.76
CA TYR A 133 20.53 16.35 -8.93
C TYR A 133 21.66 17.04 -9.72
N ASP A 134 21.26 17.69 -10.81
CA ASP A 134 22.08 18.49 -11.68
C ASP A 134 22.31 19.88 -11.04
N LEU A 135 23.58 20.18 -10.73
CA LEU A 135 24.02 21.44 -10.14
C LEU A 135 24.61 22.42 -11.18
N GLY A 136 24.40 22.16 -12.47
CA GLY A 136 24.99 22.92 -13.58
C GLY A 136 25.88 22.05 -14.47
N LEU A 137 25.37 20.90 -14.90
CA LEU A 137 25.95 20.01 -15.90
C LEU A 137 25.77 20.61 -17.31
N SER A 138 26.68 20.24 -18.21
CA SER A 138 26.49 20.48 -19.64
C SER A 138 25.37 19.59 -20.19
N SER A 139 24.72 20.03 -21.28
CA SER A 139 23.64 19.25 -21.91
C SER A 139 24.09 17.83 -22.27
N ASN A 140 25.32 17.68 -22.76
CA ASN A 140 25.89 16.38 -23.11
C ASN A 140 26.08 15.48 -21.88
N SER A 141 26.59 16.01 -20.78
CA SER A 141 26.77 15.29 -19.52
C SER A 141 25.43 14.86 -18.90
N ALA A 142 24.44 15.76 -18.91
CA ALA A 142 23.09 15.46 -18.42
C ALA A 142 22.39 14.39 -19.28
N GLU A 143 22.49 14.45 -20.61
CA GLU A 143 21.94 13.44 -21.52
C GLU A 143 22.61 12.07 -21.33
N ASN A 144 23.93 12.05 -21.16
CA ASN A 144 24.65 10.80 -20.89
C ASN A 144 24.20 10.14 -19.57
N LEU A 145 23.92 10.92 -18.52
CA LEU A 145 23.38 10.41 -17.27
C LEU A 145 21.95 9.88 -17.42
N LYS A 146 21.07 10.60 -18.14
CA LYS A 146 19.70 10.16 -18.43
C LYS A 146 19.66 8.82 -19.18
N GLY A 147 20.67 8.54 -20.01
CA GLY A 147 20.81 7.27 -20.71
C GLY A 147 21.21 6.07 -19.84
N LYS A 148 21.51 6.26 -18.54
CA LYS A 148 21.94 5.16 -17.66
C LYS A 148 20.76 4.49 -16.98
N CYS A 149 20.82 3.16 -16.90
CA CYS A 149 19.78 2.36 -16.25
C CYS A 149 19.59 2.77 -14.78
N PHE A 150 18.32 2.90 -14.36
CA PHE A 150 17.93 3.20 -12.98
C PHE A 150 18.53 4.51 -12.41
N VAL A 151 18.96 5.42 -13.28
CA VAL A 151 19.39 6.77 -12.92
C VAL A 151 18.31 7.75 -13.35
N GLU A 152 17.82 8.55 -12.40
CA GLU A 152 16.92 9.67 -12.68
C GLU A 152 17.69 10.98 -12.49
N VAL A 153 17.70 11.83 -13.52
CA VAL A 153 18.37 13.13 -13.46
C VAL A 153 17.34 14.23 -13.25
N ARG A 154 17.56 15.10 -12.27
CA ARG A 154 16.68 16.23 -11.95
C ARG A 154 17.47 17.52 -11.86
N GLU A 155 16.89 18.62 -12.32
CA GLU A 155 17.51 19.93 -12.14
C GLU A 155 17.38 20.38 -10.68
N PHE A 156 18.48 20.85 -10.08
CA PHE A 156 18.40 21.46 -8.76
C PHE A 156 17.72 22.84 -8.87
N PRO A 157 16.62 23.10 -8.12
CA PRO A 157 15.79 24.27 -8.33
C PRO A 157 16.38 25.53 -7.70
N PHE A 158 17.56 25.96 -8.14
CA PHE A 158 18.26 27.13 -7.59
C PHE A 158 17.41 28.41 -7.61
N ASN A 159 16.52 28.54 -8.59
CA ASN A 159 15.66 29.72 -8.74
C ASN A 159 14.62 29.86 -7.61
N LYS A 160 14.35 28.79 -6.84
CA LYS A 160 13.48 28.83 -5.67
C LYS A 160 14.20 29.36 -4.43
N TYR A 161 15.53 29.47 -4.44
CA TYR A 161 16.34 29.80 -3.28
C TYR A 161 17.11 31.11 -3.48
N PRO A 162 17.60 31.74 -2.40
CA PRO A 162 18.40 32.94 -2.53
C PRO A 162 19.60 32.75 -3.46
N PRO A 163 20.00 33.76 -4.27
CA PRO A 163 21.03 33.60 -5.30
C PRO A 163 22.37 33.06 -4.80
N TYR A 164 22.70 33.30 -3.52
CA TYR A 164 23.91 32.77 -2.90
C TYR A 164 23.96 31.24 -2.81
N VAL A 165 22.83 30.53 -2.92
CA VAL A 165 22.79 29.05 -2.94
C VAL A 165 23.45 28.48 -4.20
N LYS A 166 23.50 29.25 -5.30
CA LYS A 166 24.24 28.87 -6.52
C LYS A 166 25.76 28.80 -6.31
N ARG A 167 26.29 29.35 -5.21
CA ARG A 167 27.73 29.25 -4.86
C ARG A 167 28.02 27.86 -4.31
N LEU A 168 28.33 26.92 -5.20
CA LEU A 168 28.48 25.49 -4.88
C LEU A 168 29.53 25.19 -3.79
N LEU A 169 30.59 26.00 -3.68
CA LEU A 169 31.65 25.88 -2.68
C LEU A 169 31.21 26.21 -1.25
N GLU A 170 30.05 26.85 -1.07
CA GLU A 170 29.45 27.06 0.25
C GLU A 170 28.61 25.86 0.71
N TYR A 171 28.46 24.84 -0.15
CA TYR A 171 27.76 23.58 0.11
C TYR A 171 26.32 23.70 0.64
N ARG A 172 25.70 24.87 0.54
CA ARG A 172 24.34 25.16 1.05
C ARG A 172 23.25 24.33 0.41
N TRP A 173 23.48 23.88 -0.83
CA TRP A 173 22.59 22.99 -1.55
C TRP A 173 22.48 21.61 -0.88
N LYS A 174 23.49 21.15 -0.12
CA LYS A 174 23.48 19.84 0.54
C LYS A 174 22.34 19.68 1.56
N PRO A 175 22.20 20.54 2.60
CA PRO A 175 21.10 20.41 3.55
C PRO A 175 19.73 20.58 2.89
N ILE A 176 19.63 21.44 1.85
CA ILE A 176 18.40 21.60 1.06
C ILE A 176 18.03 20.31 0.33
N LEU A 177 19.01 19.65 -0.29
CA LEU A 177 18.81 18.40 -1.01
C LEU A 177 18.43 17.25 -0.07
N ILE A 178 19.03 17.18 1.13
CA ILE A 178 18.64 16.21 2.16
C ILE A 178 17.17 16.40 2.52
N ALA A 179 16.74 17.63 2.82
CA ALA A 179 15.34 17.92 3.12
C ALA A 179 14.40 17.64 1.95
N SER A 180 14.81 17.97 0.72
CA SER A 180 13.99 17.77 -0.49
C SER A 180 13.88 16.29 -0.87
N GLY A 181 14.94 15.50 -0.66
CA GLY A 181 14.96 14.06 -0.96
C GLY A 181 14.10 13.23 -0.02
N SER A 182 13.86 13.72 1.20
CA SER A 182 12.96 13.10 2.18
C SER A 182 11.47 13.27 1.85
N GLN A 183 11.10 14.15 0.91
CA GLN A 183 9.69 14.40 0.55
C GLN A 183 9.09 13.35 -0.42
N GLU A 184 9.86 12.38 -0.90
CA GLU A 184 9.37 11.36 -1.83
C GLU A 184 8.73 10.16 -1.11
N PHE A 185 7.54 10.38 -0.56
CA PHE A 185 6.62 9.28 -0.25
C PHE A 185 5.89 8.88 -1.53
N ASP A 186 6.17 7.68 -2.04
CA ASP A 186 5.40 7.11 -3.14
C ASP A 186 4.03 6.62 -2.61
N TYR A 187 3.05 7.52 -2.65
CA TYR A 187 1.68 7.22 -2.25
C TYR A 187 1.08 6.00 -2.99
N SER A 188 1.59 5.62 -4.18
CA SER A 188 1.07 4.46 -4.91
C SER A 188 1.38 3.12 -4.24
N THR A 189 2.36 3.10 -3.33
CA THR A 189 2.77 1.90 -2.59
C THR A 189 2.00 1.69 -1.28
N LEU A 190 1.29 2.72 -0.82
CA LEU A 190 0.58 2.66 0.45
C LEU A 190 -0.75 1.88 0.33
N PRO A 191 -1.12 1.10 1.36
CA PRO A 191 -2.45 0.53 1.45
C PRO A 191 -3.53 1.62 1.43
N CYS A 192 -4.70 1.29 0.86
CA CYS A 192 -5.83 2.23 0.77
C CYS A 192 -6.23 2.83 2.14
N LYS A 193 -6.09 2.06 3.22
CA LYS A 193 -6.34 2.53 4.59
C LYS A 193 -5.40 3.69 4.97
N GLU A 194 -4.11 3.50 4.75
CA GLU A 194 -3.06 4.48 5.11
C GLU A 194 -3.16 5.74 4.24
N LEU A 195 -3.54 5.59 2.97
CA LEU A 195 -3.85 6.72 2.10
C LEU A 195 -5.00 7.58 2.65
N ILE A 196 -6.09 6.95 3.08
CA ILE A 196 -7.25 7.66 3.64
C ILE A 196 -6.87 8.35 4.96
N GLU A 197 -6.09 7.69 5.82
CA GLU A 197 -5.60 8.28 7.07
C GLU A 197 -4.67 9.47 6.81
N THR A 198 -3.79 9.36 5.80
CA THR A 198 -2.91 10.46 5.38
C THR A 198 -3.71 11.66 4.85
N ILE A 199 -4.77 11.41 4.07
CA ILE A 199 -5.69 12.47 3.61
C ILE A 199 -6.33 13.16 4.81
N LEU A 200 -6.87 12.41 5.77
CA LEU A 200 -7.51 12.97 6.96
C LEU A 200 -6.54 13.79 7.84
N GLN A 201 -5.27 13.36 7.95
CA GLN A 201 -4.26 14.08 8.72
C GLN A 201 -3.80 15.38 8.05
N LYS A 202 -3.59 15.37 6.74
CA LYS A 202 -3.03 16.51 6.00
C LYS A 202 -4.08 17.53 5.56
N ASN A 203 -5.35 17.15 5.55
CA ASN A 203 -6.41 17.96 5.00
C ASN A 203 -6.98 18.96 6.01
N THR A 204 -7.15 20.21 5.57
CA THR A 204 -7.78 21.29 6.35
C THR A 204 -9.19 21.64 5.87
N ASP A 205 -9.63 21.06 4.75
CA ASP A 205 -10.94 21.34 4.14
C ASP A 205 -12.05 20.42 4.71
N PRO A 206 -13.12 20.95 5.33
CA PRO A 206 -14.17 20.14 5.95
C PRO A 206 -14.96 19.27 4.95
N GLU A 207 -15.08 19.67 3.68
CA GLU A 207 -15.76 18.87 2.66
C GLU A 207 -14.91 17.66 2.23
N ILE A 208 -13.60 17.85 2.09
CA ILE A 208 -12.68 16.74 1.79
C ILE A 208 -12.61 15.75 2.96
N GLU A 209 -12.64 16.24 4.20
CA GLU A 209 -12.70 15.38 5.38
C GLU A 209 -13.96 14.50 5.36
N LYS A 210 -15.11 15.08 5.06
CA LYS A 210 -16.38 14.36 4.94
C LYS A 210 -16.34 13.30 3.83
N ILE A 211 -15.75 13.62 2.67
CA ILE A 211 -15.55 12.67 1.57
C ILE A 211 -14.62 11.53 2.01
N ALA A 212 -13.51 11.83 2.67
CA ALA A 212 -12.55 10.83 3.14
C ALA A 212 -13.16 9.89 4.20
N LEU A 213 -13.99 10.41 5.12
CA LEU A 213 -14.74 9.60 6.09
C LEU A 213 -15.80 8.71 5.41
N ALA A 214 -16.49 9.23 4.40
CA ALA A 214 -17.43 8.44 3.60
C ALA A 214 -16.70 7.32 2.84
N LEU A 215 -15.51 7.59 2.29
CA LEU A 215 -14.68 6.59 1.64
C LEU A 215 -14.18 5.53 2.62
N LYS A 216 -13.72 5.95 3.81
CA LYS A 216 -13.25 5.07 4.90
C LYS A 216 -14.31 4.04 5.30
N SER A 217 -15.58 4.43 5.32
CA SER A 217 -16.69 3.55 5.70
C SER A 217 -17.21 2.68 4.55
N LYS A 218 -17.25 3.20 3.31
CA LYS A 218 -17.76 2.47 2.16
C LYS A 218 -16.79 1.42 1.60
N LEU A 219 -15.49 1.74 1.56
CA LEU A 219 -14.50 0.91 0.89
C LEU A 219 -14.43 -0.53 1.47
N PRO A 220 -14.39 -0.75 2.81
CA PRO A 220 -14.38 -2.11 3.35
C PRO A 220 -15.63 -2.90 3.00
N GLN A 221 -16.80 -2.23 2.98
CA GLN A 221 -18.08 -2.85 2.66
C GLN A 221 -18.13 -3.26 1.19
N GLU A 222 -17.73 -2.39 0.27
CA GLU A 222 -17.68 -2.69 -1.17
C GLU A 222 -16.72 -3.85 -1.48
N VAL A 223 -15.56 -3.88 -0.84
CA VAL A 223 -14.60 -4.99 -0.99
C VAL A 223 -15.19 -6.30 -0.45
N ALA A 224 -15.83 -6.27 0.72
CA ALA A 224 -16.48 -7.45 1.29
C ALA A 224 -17.61 -7.95 0.37
N ASP A 225 -18.45 -7.06 -0.15
CA ASP A 225 -19.55 -7.38 -1.05
C ASP A 225 -19.06 -7.97 -2.38
N ALA A 226 -17.95 -7.44 -2.93
CA ALA A 226 -17.32 -7.98 -4.14
C ALA A 226 -16.79 -9.40 -3.93
N VAL A 227 -16.08 -9.64 -2.81
CA VAL A 227 -15.57 -10.98 -2.44
C VAL A 227 -16.72 -11.96 -2.22
N ASP A 228 -17.77 -11.54 -1.53
CA ASP A 228 -18.93 -12.39 -1.29
C ASP A 228 -19.72 -12.70 -2.57
N SER A 229 -19.77 -11.76 -3.51
CA SER A 229 -20.36 -11.98 -4.83
C SER A 229 -19.57 -13.01 -5.62
N GLU A 230 -18.24 -12.85 -5.69
CA GLU A 230 -17.33 -13.80 -6.34
C GLU A 230 -17.50 -15.22 -5.78
N LYS A 231 -17.41 -15.37 -4.45
CA LYS A 231 -17.58 -16.66 -3.77
C LYS A 231 -18.96 -17.26 -4.06
N ARG A 232 -20.01 -16.44 -4.15
CA ARG A 232 -21.38 -16.88 -4.39
C ARG A 232 -21.56 -17.49 -5.78
N GLU A 233 -20.91 -16.94 -6.81
CA GLU A 233 -21.01 -17.43 -8.18
C GLU A 233 -20.47 -18.87 -8.36
N ARG A 234 -19.52 -19.25 -7.52
CA ARG A 234 -18.92 -20.59 -7.47
C ARG A 234 -19.39 -21.42 -6.27
N SER A 235 -20.41 -20.94 -5.55
CA SER A 235 -21.02 -21.67 -4.44
C SER A 235 -22.22 -22.51 -4.86
N ILE A 236 -22.27 -23.74 -4.38
CA ILE A 236 -23.45 -24.59 -4.41
C ILE A 236 -24.06 -24.75 -3.02
N VAL A 237 -25.35 -25.04 -2.98
CA VAL A 237 -26.09 -25.35 -1.76
C VAL A 237 -26.65 -26.76 -1.89
N ILE A 238 -26.31 -27.61 -0.92
CA ILE A 238 -26.79 -28.99 -0.81
C ILE A 238 -27.92 -29.03 0.23
N CYS A 239 -29.06 -29.56 -0.17
CA CYS A 239 -30.26 -29.71 0.65
C CYS A 239 -30.48 -31.20 0.93
N GLY A 240 -30.88 -31.56 2.15
CA GLY A 240 -31.31 -32.93 2.49
C GLY A 240 -30.18 -33.89 2.88
N LEU A 241 -28.96 -33.39 3.09
CA LEU A 241 -27.83 -34.23 3.52
C LEU A 241 -27.98 -34.61 5.01
N PRO A 242 -28.02 -35.89 5.41
CA PRO A 242 -28.22 -36.29 6.81
C PRO A 242 -27.14 -35.73 7.76
N GLU A 243 -27.56 -35.27 8.94
CA GLU A 243 -26.65 -34.80 10.01
C GLU A 243 -25.99 -35.99 10.74
N CYS A 244 -24.88 -35.74 11.44
CA CYS A 244 -24.11 -36.75 12.18
C CYS A 244 -24.50 -36.82 13.67
N GLY A 245 -25.54 -36.08 14.09
CA GLY A 245 -25.89 -35.85 15.50
C GLY A 245 -25.01 -34.77 16.15
N MET A 246 -25.45 -34.24 17.29
CA MET A 246 -24.73 -33.24 18.10
C MET A 246 -23.95 -33.86 19.28
N ASP A 247 -24.17 -35.15 19.51
CA ASP A 247 -23.50 -36.01 20.49
C ASP A 247 -22.00 -36.18 20.20
N ARG A 248 -21.59 -36.03 18.94
CA ARG A 248 -20.20 -36.22 18.52
C ARG A 248 -19.32 -34.96 18.59
N PRO A 249 -18.01 -35.11 18.82
CA PRO A 249 -17.06 -34.00 18.79
C PRO A 249 -17.10 -33.21 17.48
N LEU A 250 -16.74 -31.91 17.54
CA LEU A 250 -16.77 -31.01 16.38
C LEU A 250 -15.93 -31.52 15.21
N LEU A 251 -14.72 -32.02 15.48
CA LEU A 251 -13.81 -32.52 14.46
C LEU A 251 -14.40 -33.72 13.69
N GLU A 252 -15.04 -34.66 14.39
CA GLU A 252 -15.68 -35.81 13.76
C GLU A 252 -16.88 -35.41 12.90
N ARG A 253 -17.68 -34.47 13.39
CA ARG A 253 -18.82 -33.94 12.63
C ARG A 253 -18.37 -33.22 11.36
N GLN A 254 -17.26 -32.49 11.42
CA GLN A 254 -16.67 -31.81 10.27
C GLN A 254 -16.13 -32.82 9.25
N LYS A 255 -15.34 -33.81 9.69
CA LYS A 255 -14.85 -34.89 8.80
C LYS A 255 -15.99 -35.65 8.12
N ASN A 256 -17.03 -36.02 8.88
CA ASN A 256 -18.19 -36.69 8.32
C ASN A 256 -18.91 -35.84 7.26
N LEU A 257 -18.98 -34.53 7.46
CA LEU A 257 -19.55 -33.61 6.49
C LEU A 257 -18.71 -33.56 5.21
N GLU A 258 -17.40 -33.41 5.36
CA GLU A 258 -16.45 -33.33 4.24
C GLU A 258 -16.44 -34.62 3.41
N GLU A 259 -16.41 -35.79 4.06
CA GLU A 259 -16.50 -37.10 3.39
C GLU A 259 -17.79 -37.26 2.60
N LYS A 260 -18.93 -36.90 3.18
CA LYS A 260 -20.23 -36.93 2.49
C LYS A 260 -20.28 -35.97 1.30
N VAL A 261 -19.67 -34.78 1.44
CA VAL A 261 -19.60 -33.80 0.34
C VAL A 261 -18.68 -34.31 -0.76
N ALA A 262 -17.55 -34.92 -0.43
CA ALA A 262 -16.66 -35.55 -1.41
C ALA A 262 -17.39 -36.64 -2.21
N GLY A 263 -18.11 -37.55 -1.53
CA GLY A 263 -18.90 -38.58 -2.21
C GLY A 263 -20.01 -38.02 -3.11
N ILE A 264 -20.59 -36.86 -2.77
CA ILE A 264 -21.51 -36.15 -3.68
C ILE A 264 -20.76 -35.63 -4.91
N LEU A 265 -19.60 -34.98 -4.72
CA LEU A 265 -18.81 -34.44 -5.83
C LEU A 265 -18.33 -35.53 -6.78
N ASP A 266 -17.98 -36.72 -6.28
CA ASP A 266 -17.65 -37.90 -7.09
C ASP A 266 -18.82 -38.31 -7.99
N VAL A 267 -20.03 -38.38 -7.44
CA VAL A 267 -21.25 -38.68 -8.22
C VAL A 267 -21.52 -37.59 -9.27
N LEU A 268 -21.25 -36.33 -8.93
CA LEU A 268 -21.36 -35.20 -9.86
C LEU A 268 -20.21 -35.14 -10.88
N LYS A 269 -19.21 -36.03 -10.76
CA LYS A 269 -17.97 -36.06 -11.56
C LYS A 269 -17.21 -34.75 -11.47
N VAL A 270 -17.19 -34.10 -10.31
CA VAL A 270 -16.50 -32.83 -10.06
C VAL A 270 -15.22 -33.13 -9.30
N ASP A 271 -14.11 -33.16 -10.02
CA ASP A 271 -12.80 -33.51 -9.47
C ASP A 271 -12.14 -32.26 -8.84
N CYS A 272 -12.49 -31.96 -7.59
CA CYS A 272 -11.89 -30.86 -6.84
C CYS A 272 -12.06 -31.03 -5.33
N LEU A 273 -11.17 -30.40 -4.57
CA LEU A 273 -11.37 -30.11 -3.15
C LEU A 273 -12.06 -28.75 -3.01
N PRO A 274 -13.23 -28.66 -2.34
CA PRO A 274 -13.87 -27.38 -2.06
C PRO A 274 -13.00 -26.50 -1.16
N GLU A 275 -13.07 -25.17 -1.35
CA GLU A 275 -12.38 -24.21 -0.48
C GLU A 275 -13.03 -24.13 0.90
N VAL A 276 -14.35 -24.22 0.95
CA VAL A 276 -15.14 -24.02 2.16
C VAL A 276 -16.34 -24.95 2.16
N VAL A 277 -16.55 -25.67 3.25
CA VAL A 277 -17.70 -26.55 3.49
C VAL A 277 -18.24 -26.33 4.89
N PHE A 278 -19.50 -25.93 5.02
CA PHE A 278 -20.15 -25.80 6.33
C PHE A 278 -21.67 -25.93 6.26
N ARG A 279 -22.28 -26.28 7.40
CA ARG A 279 -23.74 -26.31 7.61
C ARG A 279 -24.24 -24.91 7.95
N MET A 280 -25.26 -24.44 7.24
CA MET A 280 -25.89 -23.14 7.45
C MET A 280 -27.01 -23.21 8.49
N GLY A 281 -27.06 -22.21 9.37
CA GLY A 281 -28.13 -22.02 10.34
C GLY A 281 -28.02 -22.88 11.61
N THR A 282 -29.05 -22.79 12.44
CA THR A 282 -29.17 -23.48 13.73
C THR A 282 -29.60 -24.94 13.55
N TYR A 283 -29.05 -25.81 14.40
CA TYR A 283 -29.35 -27.25 14.37
C TYR A 283 -30.84 -27.50 14.59
N ASN A 284 -31.37 -28.52 13.90
CA ASN A 284 -32.76 -28.93 14.01
C ASN A 284 -32.84 -30.46 13.88
N GLU A 285 -33.59 -31.09 14.80
CA GLU A 285 -33.75 -32.55 14.85
C GLU A 285 -34.66 -33.10 13.74
N THR A 286 -35.65 -32.31 13.28
CA THR A 286 -36.64 -32.77 12.30
C THR A 286 -36.15 -32.61 10.86
N ARG A 287 -35.22 -31.68 10.61
CA ARG A 287 -34.78 -31.36 9.25
C ARG A 287 -33.28 -31.08 9.19
N PRO A 288 -32.53 -31.75 8.29
CA PRO A 288 -31.12 -31.48 8.11
C PRO A 288 -30.89 -30.05 7.58
N ARG A 289 -29.88 -29.38 8.14
CA ARG A 289 -29.47 -28.05 7.68
C ARG A 289 -28.92 -28.08 6.26
N LEU A 290 -29.04 -26.94 5.59
CA LEU A 290 -28.41 -26.72 4.29
C LEU A 290 -26.89 -26.72 4.43
N VAL A 291 -26.19 -27.25 3.43
CA VAL A 291 -24.72 -27.18 3.36
C VAL A 291 -24.35 -26.17 2.29
N LYS A 292 -23.46 -25.24 2.62
CA LYS A 292 -22.81 -24.36 1.63
C LYS A 292 -21.45 -24.95 1.29
N VAL A 293 -21.19 -25.07 0.00
CA VAL A 293 -19.93 -25.57 -0.56
C VAL A 293 -19.42 -24.53 -1.55
N VAL A 294 -18.20 -24.05 -1.36
CA VAL A 294 -17.52 -23.09 -2.24
C VAL A 294 -16.51 -23.85 -3.09
N LEU A 295 -16.67 -23.82 -4.41
CA LEU A 295 -15.82 -24.55 -5.35
C LEU A 295 -14.67 -23.67 -5.86
N PRO A 296 -13.51 -24.25 -6.23
CA PRO A 296 -12.34 -23.48 -6.66
C PRO A 296 -12.56 -22.65 -7.94
N SER A 297 -13.53 -23.04 -8.78
CA SER A 297 -13.80 -22.31 -10.02
C SER A 297 -15.26 -22.41 -10.50
N ARG A 298 -15.63 -21.48 -11.38
CA ARG A 298 -16.93 -21.45 -12.05
C ARG A 298 -17.17 -22.67 -12.95
N SER A 299 -16.12 -23.28 -13.51
CA SER A 299 -16.24 -24.50 -14.33
C SER A 299 -16.68 -25.70 -13.50
N HIS A 300 -16.10 -25.89 -12.31
CA HIS A 300 -16.54 -26.90 -11.35
C HIS A 300 -17.99 -26.68 -10.94
N TRP A 301 -18.37 -25.42 -10.68
CA TRP A 301 -19.75 -25.06 -10.35
C TRP A 301 -20.75 -25.40 -11.47
N LEU A 302 -20.42 -25.06 -12.72
CA LEU A 302 -21.26 -25.41 -13.88
C LEU A 302 -21.42 -26.93 -14.01
N LYS A 303 -20.32 -27.67 -13.87
CA LYS A 303 -20.31 -29.14 -13.94
C LYS A 303 -21.16 -29.77 -12.83
N ALA A 304 -21.01 -29.29 -11.60
CA ALA A 304 -21.80 -29.74 -10.45
C ALA A 304 -23.30 -29.59 -10.69
N LEU A 305 -23.74 -28.43 -11.19
CA LEU A 305 -25.15 -28.17 -11.46
C LEU A 305 -25.68 -28.94 -12.66
N ALA A 306 -24.90 -29.11 -13.73
CA ALA A 306 -25.29 -29.89 -14.89
C ALA A 306 -25.53 -31.37 -14.54
N ASN A 307 -24.66 -31.93 -13.69
CA ASN A 307 -24.72 -33.33 -13.28
C ASN A 307 -25.58 -33.58 -12.04
N ALA A 308 -26.19 -32.55 -11.44
CA ALA A 308 -26.99 -32.66 -10.22
C ALA A 308 -28.13 -33.70 -10.31
N HIS A 309 -28.63 -33.97 -11.51
CA HIS A 309 -29.66 -34.98 -11.75
C HIS A 309 -29.17 -36.42 -11.49
N ALA A 310 -27.86 -36.68 -11.54
CA ALA A 310 -27.26 -38.00 -11.32
C ALA A 310 -27.51 -38.52 -9.89
N LEU A 311 -27.63 -37.62 -8.91
CA LEU A 311 -27.89 -37.97 -7.50
C LEU A 311 -29.20 -38.74 -7.31
N ARG A 312 -30.17 -38.59 -8.22
CA ARG A 312 -31.46 -39.30 -8.14
C ARG A 312 -31.34 -40.81 -8.30
N ARG A 313 -30.22 -41.29 -8.86
CA ARG A 313 -29.96 -42.71 -9.15
C ARG A 313 -28.99 -43.35 -8.17
N THR A 314 -28.61 -42.65 -7.11
CA THR A 314 -27.66 -43.12 -6.10
C THR A 314 -28.29 -43.08 -4.71
N ASP A 315 -27.52 -43.41 -3.68
CA ASP A 315 -27.93 -43.31 -2.27
C ASP A 315 -28.31 -41.87 -1.86
N TYR A 316 -27.93 -40.88 -2.67
CA TYR A 316 -28.26 -39.47 -2.50
C TYR A 316 -29.60 -39.07 -3.15
N ARG A 317 -30.53 -40.00 -3.40
CA ARG A 317 -31.82 -39.71 -4.08
C ARG A 317 -32.65 -38.58 -3.45
N ASN A 318 -32.51 -38.37 -2.15
CA ASN A 318 -33.21 -37.34 -1.38
C ASN A 318 -32.39 -36.04 -1.21
N VAL A 319 -31.19 -35.98 -1.79
CA VAL A 319 -30.29 -34.84 -1.73
C VAL A 319 -30.45 -34.01 -3.00
N TYR A 320 -30.56 -32.69 -2.83
CA TYR A 320 -30.73 -31.76 -3.92
C TYR A 320 -29.62 -30.72 -3.93
N VAL A 321 -29.04 -30.49 -5.09
CA VAL A 321 -28.02 -29.45 -5.31
C VAL A 321 -28.64 -28.31 -6.08
N ARG A 322 -28.37 -27.07 -5.64
CA ARG A 322 -28.77 -25.85 -6.33
C ARG A 322 -27.66 -24.81 -6.24
N LYS A 323 -27.73 -23.77 -7.07
CA LYS A 323 -26.87 -22.60 -6.94
C LYS A 323 -27.12 -21.86 -5.62
N SER A 324 -26.08 -21.24 -5.08
CA SER A 324 -26.21 -20.21 -4.06
C SER A 324 -26.90 -18.97 -4.66
N MET A 325 -27.85 -18.39 -3.94
CA MET A 325 -28.69 -17.29 -4.42
C MET A 325 -28.85 -16.25 -3.31
N THR A 326 -28.96 -14.99 -3.70
CA THR A 326 -29.35 -13.90 -2.80
C THR A 326 -30.76 -14.11 -2.24
N ALA A 327 -31.13 -13.36 -1.20
CA ALA A 327 -32.49 -13.42 -0.65
C ALA A 327 -33.55 -13.06 -1.71
N ALA A 328 -33.31 -12.00 -2.48
CA ALA A 328 -34.20 -11.56 -3.55
C ALA A 328 -34.33 -12.59 -4.70
N GLU A 329 -33.22 -13.20 -5.12
CA GLU A 329 -33.25 -14.28 -6.12
C GLU A 329 -34.01 -15.51 -5.61
N ARG A 330 -33.86 -15.83 -4.34
CA ARG A 330 -34.54 -16.98 -3.71
C ARG A 330 -36.04 -16.76 -3.59
N ALA A 331 -36.49 -15.56 -3.26
CA ALA A 331 -37.90 -15.20 -3.23
C ALA A 331 -38.53 -15.36 -4.63
N ARG A 332 -37.87 -14.81 -5.66
CA ARG A 332 -38.31 -14.99 -7.06
C ARG A 332 -38.35 -16.45 -7.50
N ASP A 333 -37.30 -17.24 -7.20
CA ASP A 333 -37.28 -18.67 -7.53
C ASP A 333 -38.39 -19.45 -6.79
N TYR A 334 -38.72 -19.05 -5.56
CA TYR A 334 -39.82 -19.63 -4.79
C TYR A 334 -41.18 -19.35 -5.45
N GLU A 335 -41.46 -18.09 -5.81
CA GLU A 335 -42.71 -17.70 -6.49
C GLU A 335 -42.88 -18.44 -7.82
N LEU A 336 -41.83 -18.49 -8.65
CA LEU A 336 -41.87 -19.21 -9.93
C LEU A 336 -42.14 -20.71 -9.73
N ARG A 337 -41.59 -21.32 -8.67
CA ARG A 337 -41.86 -22.72 -8.33
C ARG A 337 -43.27 -22.94 -7.82
N GLN A 338 -43.89 -21.98 -7.14
CA GLN A 338 -45.29 -22.06 -6.73
C GLN A 338 -46.21 -22.02 -7.94
N GLN A 339 -46.02 -21.04 -8.84
CA GLN A 339 -46.77 -20.97 -10.10
C GLN A 339 -46.61 -22.24 -10.94
N ALA A 340 -45.40 -22.81 -11.00
CA ALA A 340 -45.17 -24.08 -11.68
C ALA A 340 -45.93 -25.24 -11.02
N ARG A 341 -46.08 -25.28 -9.70
CA ARG A 341 -46.83 -26.33 -9.00
C ARG A 341 -48.33 -26.20 -9.29
N GLU A 342 -48.87 -24.99 -9.21
CA GLU A 342 -50.27 -24.69 -9.51
C GLU A 342 -50.63 -25.11 -10.94
N ARG A 343 -49.82 -24.73 -11.94
CA ARG A 343 -50.07 -25.09 -13.35
C ARG A 343 -49.92 -26.57 -13.68
N ASN A 344 -49.24 -27.32 -12.82
CA ASN A 344 -49.10 -28.78 -12.94
C ASN A 344 -50.09 -29.54 -12.04
N GLN A 345 -50.91 -28.85 -11.26
CA GLN A 345 -51.88 -29.49 -10.38
C GLN A 345 -52.92 -30.23 -11.22
N GLY A 346 -53.18 -31.49 -10.88
CA GLY A 346 -54.13 -32.35 -11.61
C GLY A 346 -53.64 -32.88 -12.95
N LYS A 347 -52.38 -32.60 -13.36
CA LYS A 347 -51.81 -33.15 -14.59
C LYS A 347 -51.08 -34.47 -14.34
N PRO A 348 -51.17 -35.44 -15.27
CA PRO A 348 -50.51 -36.75 -15.13
C PRO A 348 -48.98 -36.65 -15.24
N THR A 349 -48.48 -35.65 -15.96
CA THR A 349 -47.06 -35.36 -16.10
C THR A 349 -46.77 -33.90 -15.80
N ARG A 350 -45.53 -33.63 -15.38
CA ARG A 350 -45.06 -32.26 -15.13
C ARG A 350 -44.82 -31.58 -16.47
N GLU A 351 -45.56 -30.53 -16.79
CA GLU A 351 -45.50 -29.79 -18.06
C GLU A 351 -44.82 -28.41 -17.91
N TRP A 352 -44.95 -27.78 -16.74
CA TRP A 352 -44.37 -26.47 -16.43
C TRP A 352 -43.16 -26.59 -15.50
N VAL A 353 -42.04 -25.97 -15.88
CA VAL A 353 -40.79 -26.01 -15.11
C VAL A 353 -40.11 -24.64 -15.04
N VAL A 354 -39.35 -24.40 -13.97
CA VAL A 354 -38.49 -23.22 -13.87
C VAL A 354 -37.17 -23.54 -14.57
N TYR A 355 -36.88 -22.85 -15.66
CA TYR A 355 -35.66 -22.99 -16.45
C TYR A 355 -34.97 -21.64 -16.62
N LYS A 356 -33.69 -21.55 -16.23
CA LYS A 356 -32.87 -20.32 -16.28
C LYS A 356 -33.54 -19.07 -15.64
N GLY A 357 -34.39 -19.26 -14.63
CA GLY A 357 -35.06 -18.16 -13.92
C GLY A 357 -36.40 -17.74 -14.53
N GLU A 358 -36.93 -18.50 -15.49
CA GLU A 358 -38.22 -18.25 -16.12
C GLU A 358 -39.11 -19.49 -16.01
N LEU A 359 -40.43 -19.28 -15.99
CA LEU A 359 -41.41 -20.35 -16.07
C LEU A 359 -41.60 -20.74 -17.55
N LYS A 360 -41.22 -21.97 -17.91
CA LYS A 360 -41.33 -22.48 -19.28
C LYS A 360 -42.13 -23.76 -19.35
N HIS A 361 -42.82 -23.94 -20.47
CA HIS A 361 -43.40 -25.23 -20.82
C HIS A 361 -42.29 -26.15 -21.36
N ILE A 362 -42.41 -27.47 -21.12
CA ILE A 362 -41.37 -28.42 -21.53
C ILE A 362 -41.14 -28.43 -23.06
N SER A 363 -42.16 -28.11 -23.86
CA SER A 363 -42.03 -27.96 -25.32
C SER A 363 -41.01 -26.92 -25.74
N ASP A 364 -40.82 -25.88 -24.92
CA ASP A 364 -40.02 -24.70 -25.25
C ASP A 364 -38.56 -24.85 -24.81
N LEU A 365 -38.23 -26.00 -24.21
CA LEU A 365 -36.88 -26.30 -23.76
C LEU A 365 -36.03 -26.82 -24.93
N PRO A 366 -34.75 -26.43 -25.02
CA PRO A 366 -33.84 -26.98 -26.01
C PRO A 366 -33.72 -28.49 -25.81
N ARG A 367 -34.12 -29.27 -26.82
CA ARG A 367 -33.95 -30.73 -26.83
C ARG A 367 -32.46 -31.05 -26.81
N LYS A 368 -32.04 -31.96 -25.93
CA LYS A 368 -30.69 -32.54 -26.04
C LYS A 368 -30.59 -33.26 -27.39
N PRO A 369 -29.47 -33.13 -28.14
CA PRO A 369 -29.21 -34.02 -29.25
C PRO A 369 -29.32 -35.45 -28.72
N VAL A 370 -30.14 -36.27 -29.37
CA VAL A 370 -30.13 -37.71 -29.14
C VAL A 370 -28.72 -38.16 -29.51
N GLU A 371 -27.99 -38.76 -28.56
CA GLU A 371 -26.71 -39.41 -28.84
C GLU A 371 -26.99 -40.50 -29.88
N GLY A 372 -26.76 -40.17 -31.16
CA GLY A 372 -26.76 -41.15 -32.22
C GLY A 372 -25.63 -42.13 -31.96
N ASN A 373 -25.96 -43.42 -32.03
CA ASN A 373 -25.03 -44.54 -31.99
C ASN A 373 -23.72 -44.20 -32.71
N LYS A 374 -22.63 -44.14 -31.94
CA LYS A 374 -21.28 -44.33 -32.45
C LYS A 374 -20.79 -45.70 -32.05
#